data_AF-A0A1B0CZZ7-F1
#
_entry.id   AF-A0A1B0CZZ7-F1
#
_cell.length_a   1.000
_cell.length_b   1.000
_cell.length_c   1.000
_cell.angle_alpha   90.00
_cell.angle_beta   90.00
_cell.angle_gamma   90.00
#
_symmetry.space_group_name_H-M   'P 1'
#
loop_
_entity.id
_entity.type
_entity.pdbx_description
1 polymer ?
#
loop_
_entity_poly.entity_id
_entity_poly.type
_entity_poly.pdbx_seq_one_letter_code
_entity_poly.pdbx_strand_id
1 'polypeptide(L)'
;MEIEQKRNYSYLPDLEREGRFLKNLPQPAEVGEKTWKEKLSPNNRVFYHQTLSSARHCAIFQESGDTPKDSLDVVLSSRYNHSDDLWHTKAQIYTQPETCGQATFRRLRNSVDSPAPKSQPLSHPLCIGGLTERISPHSVKLIHSGPHTPLTNPGYSRQTSDGNFFNY
;
A
#
# COMPACT_ATOMS: atom_id res chain seq x y z
N MET A 1 -7.25 -4.51 6.73
CA MET A 1 -6.50 -3.31 6.32
C MET A 1 -6.45 -3.32 4.81
N GLU A 2 -6.80 -2.22 4.16
CA GLU A 2 -6.69 -2.12 2.71
C GLU A 2 -5.20 -2.08 2.33
N ILE A 3 -4.80 -2.91 1.36
CA ILE A 3 -3.41 -3.06 0.92
C ILE A 3 -3.29 -2.36 -0.43
N GLU A 4 -2.40 -1.38 -0.51
CA GLU A 4 -2.12 -0.65 -1.75
C GLU A 4 -0.84 -1.22 -2.40
N GLN A 5 -0.95 -1.67 -3.65
CA GLN A 5 0.19 -2.16 -4.43
C GLN A 5 0.94 -0.99 -5.09
N LYS A 6 2.14 -0.69 -4.58
CA LYS A 6 3.02 0.32 -5.17
C LYS A 6 4.08 -0.33 -6.03
N ARG A 7 4.54 0.35 -7.09
CA ARG A 7 5.65 -0.15 -7.92
C ARG A 7 6.89 -0.34 -7.06
N ASN A 8 7.54 -1.49 -7.21
CA ASN A 8 8.80 -1.74 -6.55
C ASN A 8 9.95 -1.03 -7.26
N TYR A 9 10.79 -0.33 -6.49
CA TYR A 9 11.99 0.34 -6.97
C TYR A 9 13.29 -0.30 -6.45
N SER A 10 13.20 -1.32 -5.60
CA SER A 10 14.39 -2.05 -5.15
C SER A 10 15.02 -2.89 -6.26
N TYR A 11 16.27 -3.29 -6.03
CA TYR A 11 17.03 -4.17 -6.92
C TYR A 11 16.49 -5.61 -6.94
N LEU A 12 15.85 -6.05 -5.85
CA LEU A 12 15.16 -7.34 -5.75
C LEU A 12 13.65 -7.18 -5.83
N PRO A 13 12.95 -8.08 -6.52
CA PRO A 13 11.50 -8.18 -6.41
C PRO A 13 11.08 -8.70 -5.03
N ASP A 14 9.93 -8.25 -4.57
CA ASP A 14 9.31 -8.78 -3.35
C ASP A 14 8.57 -10.08 -3.67
N LEU A 15 9.13 -11.20 -3.17
CA LEU A 15 8.66 -12.57 -3.37
C LEU A 15 8.37 -13.28 -2.04
N GLU A 16 8.21 -12.54 -0.94
CA GLU A 16 8.04 -13.13 0.39
C GLU A 16 6.81 -14.07 0.50
N ARG A 17 5.78 -13.80 -0.30
CA ARG A 17 4.58 -14.66 -0.38
C ARG A 17 4.80 -15.97 -1.15
N GLU A 18 5.70 -15.96 -2.12
CA GLU A 18 5.96 -17.11 -2.99
C GLU A 18 7.01 -18.04 -2.38
N GLY A 19 7.93 -17.53 -1.58
CA GLY A 19 9.04 -18.31 -1.06
C GLY A 19 10.12 -17.45 -0.41
N ARG A 20 11.31 -18.03 -0.24
CA ARG A 20 12.46 -17.37 0.38
C ARG A 20 13.75 -17.68 -0.33
N PHE A 21 14.69 -16.74 -0.33
CA PHE A 21 16.06 -17.00 -0.79
C PHE A 21 16.87 -17.65 0.33
N LEU A 22 17.57 -18.74 0.01
CA LEU A 22 18.46 -19.42 0.96
C LEU A 22 19.75 -18.64 1.25
N LYS A 23 20.15 -17.76 0.32
CA LYS A 23 21.31 -16.88 0.44
C LYS A 23 20.97 -15.51 -0.14
N ASN A 24 21.63 -14.49 0.37
CA ASN A 24 21.46 -13.12 -0.12
C ASN A 24 22.03 -12.98 -1.54
N LEU A 25 21.27 -12.34 -2.39
CA LEU A 25 21.70 -11.96 -3.73
C LEU A 25 22.65 -10.77 -3.67
N PRO A 26 23.49 -10.57 -4.70
CA PRO A 26 24.42 -9.44 -4.74
C PRO A 26 23.65 -8.12 -4.66
N GLN A 27 24.13 -7.21 -3.81
CA GLN A 27 23.50 -5.94 -3.50
C GLN A 27 24.34 -4.77 -4.05
N PRO A 28 23.72 -3.74 -4.65
CA PRO A 28 24.44 -2.52 -5.03
C PRO A 28 24.77 -1.67 -3.79
N ALA A 29 25.79 -0.82 -3.87
CA ALA A 29 26.30 -0.06 -2.71
C ALA A 29 25.25 0.88 -2.06
N GLU A 30 24.33 1.43 -2.86
CA GLU A 30 23.30 2.36 -2.38
C GLU A 30 21.91 1.80 -2.74
N VAL A 31 21.14 1.30 -1.76
CA VAL A 31 19.83 0.65 -2.02
C VAL A 31 18.63 1.53 -1.67
N GLY A 32 18.81 2.54 -0.82
CA GLY A 32 17.70 3.33 -0.26
C GLY A 32 17.08 4.34 -1.21
N GLU A 33 17.76 4.70 -2.30
CA GLU A 33 17.28 5.72 -3.23
C GLU A 33 16.52 5.10 -4.41
N LYS A 34 15.38 5.70 -4.81
CA LYS A 34 14.64 5.27 -6.01
C LYS A 34 15.49 5.31 -7.30
N THR A 35 16.52 6.13 -7.30
CA THR A 35 17.44 6.41 -8.41
C THR A 35 18.77 5.64 -8.30
N TRP A 36 18.88 4.64 -7.41
CA TRP A 36 20.12 3.87 -7.20
C TRP A 36 20.77 3.36 -8.50
N LYS A 37 19.94 2.96 -9.47
CA LYS A 37 20.38 2.46 -10.77
C LYS A 37 21.11 3.50 -11.62
N GLU A 38 20.87 4.79 -11.43
CA GLU A 38 21.39 5.85 -12.30
C GLU A 38 22.89 6.06 -12.12
N LYS A 39 23.38 5.88 -10.88
CA LYS A 39 24.79 6.02 -10.51
C LYS A 39 25.67 4.85 -10.98
N LEU A 40 25.06 3.74 -11.40
CA LEU A 40 25.76 2.52 -11.82
C LEU A 40 26.00 2.52 -13.34
N SER A 41 27.07 1.86 -13.75
CA SER A 41 27.31 1.54 -15.16
C SER A 41 26.25 0.57 -15.71
N PRO A 42 25.94 0.61 -17.02
CA PRO A 42 24.86 -0.19 -17.60
C PRO A 42 24.94 -1.70 -17.32
N ASN A 43 26.14 -2.29 -17.36
CA ASN A 43 26.36 -3.71 -17.02
C ASN A 43 25.99 -4.03 -15.56
N ASN A 44 26.39 -3.17 -14.62
CA ASN A 44 26.07 -3.33 -13.21
C ASN A 44 24.56 -3.18 -12.96
N ARG A 45 23.88 -2.29 -13.68
CA ARG A 45 22.42 -2.16 -13.58
C ARG A 45 21.71 -3.47 -13.91
N VAL A 46 22.10 -4.11 -15.02
CA VAL A 46 21.50 -5.38 -15.45
C VAL A 46 21.84 -6.50 -14.47
N PHE A 47 23.06 -6.51 -13.92
CA PHE A 47 23.50 -7.52 -12.95
C PHE A 47 22.75 -7.44 -11.62
N TYR A 48 22.59 -6.24 -11.05
CA TYR A 48 21.93 -6.07 -9.75
C TYR A 48 20.40 -6.07 -9.85
N HIS A 49 19.84 -5.62 -10.97
CA HIS A 49 18.39 -5.50 -11.12
C HIS A 49 17.75 -6.84 -11.51
N GLN A 50 17.22 -7.56 -10.52
CA GLN A 50 16.54 -8.83 -10.75
C GLN A 50 15.10 -8.62 -11.22
N THR A 51 14.67 -9.40 -12.23
CA THR A 51 13.26 -9.47 -12.63
C THR A 51 12.54 -10.55 -11.83
N LEU A 52 11.20 -10.54 -11.79
CA LEU A 52 10.42 -11.61 -11.16
C LEU A 52 10.78 -13.00 -11.72
N SER A 53 10.96 -13.10 -13.04
CA SER A 53 11.32 -14.35 -13.69
C SER A 53 12.73 -14.81 -13.29
N SER A 54 13.72 -13.91 -13.34
CA SER A 54 15.10 -14.21 -12.94
C SER A 54 15.19 -14.66 -11.48
N ALA A 55 14.45 -13.97 -10.60
CA ALA A 55 14.39 -14.25 -9.18
C ALA A 55 13.78 -15.63 -8.88
N ARG A 56 12.69 -16.01 -9.56
CA ARG A 56 12.03 -17.32 -9.42
C ARG A 56 12.89 -18.47 -9.93
N HIS A 57 13.59 -18.27 -11.03
CA HIS A 57 14.47 -19.29 -11.62
C HIS A 57 15.85 -19.36 -10.95
N CYS A 58 16.10 -18.55 -9.92
CA CYS A 58 17.35 -18.61 -9.18
C CYS A 58 17.43 -19.93 -8.41
N ALA A 59 18.53 -20.65 -8.54
CA ALA A 59 18.76 -21.93 -7.83
C ALA A 59 18.75 -21.80 -6.29
N ILE A 60 18.86 -20.57 -5.78
CA ILE A 60 18.88 -20.24 -4.35
C ILE A 60 17.45 -19.94 -3.84
N PHE A 61 16.50 -19.72 -4.74
CA PHE A 61 15.10 -19.46 -4.38
C PHE A 61 14.41 -20.78 -4.01
N GLN A 62 13.89 -20.83 -2.79
CA GLN A 62 13.09 -21.94 -2.30
C GLN A 62 11.62 -21.52 -2.35
N GLU A 63 10.86 -22.18 -3.23
CA GLU A 63 9.41 -22.01 -3.34
C GLU A 63 8.69 -22.45 -2.06
N SER A 64 7.60 -21.74 -1.74
CA SER A 64 6.64 -22.12 -0.72
C SER A 64 5.77 -23.28 -1.23
N GLY A 65 5.17 -24.02 -0.31
CA GLY A 65 4.39 -25.23 -0.60
C GLY A 65 3.16 -25.00 -1.48
N ASP A 66 2.68 -23.76 -1.59
CA ASP A 66 1.47 -23.40 -2.35
C ASP A 66 1.71 -23.22 -3.87
N THR A 67 2.95 -23.41 -4.33
CA THR A 67 3.29 -23.26 -5.75
C THR A 67 2.83 -24.48 -6.57
N PRO A 68 2.08 -24.31 -7.69
CA PRO A 68 1.60 -25.41 -8.51
C PRO A 68 2.77 -26.10 -9.20
N LYS A 69 2.79 -27.43 -9.16
CA LYS A 69 3.90 -28.26 -9.68
C LYS A 69 3.63 -28.79 -11.07
N ASP A 70 2.37 -29.02 -11.40
CA ASP A 70 1.96 -29.54 -12.69
C ASP A 70 0.81 -28.75 -13.33
N SER A 71 0.40 -29.19 -14.51
CA SER A 71 -0.70 -28.58 -15.25
C SER A 71 -2.06 -28.74 -14.56
N LEU A 72 -2.24 -29.80 -13.78
CA LEU A 72 -3.49 -30.05 -13.07
C LEU A 72 -3.65 -29.07 -11.92
N ASP A 73 -2.59 -28.84 -11.13
CA ASP A 73 -2.56 -27.84 -10.06
C ASP A 73 -2.94 -26.45 -10.58
N VAL A 74 -2.44 -26.06 -11.76
CA VAL A 74 -2.78 -24.77 -12.39
C VAL A 74 -4.27 -24.68 -12.77
N VAL A 75 -4.88 -25.80 -13.19
CA VAL A 75 -6.31 -25.84 -13.50
C VAL A 75 -7.14 -25.81 -12.23
N LEU A 76 -6.71 -26.55 -11.19
CA LEU A 76 -7.38 -26.59 -9.89
C LEU A 76 -7.28 -25.26 -9.14
N SER A 77 -6.22 -24.48 -9.36
CA SER A 77 -6.07 -23.14 -8.79
C SER A 77 -6.84 -22.05 -9.54
N SER A 78 -7.47 -22.38 -10.67
CA SER A 78 -8.26 -21.42 -11.44
C SER A 78 -9.51 -20.97 -10.69
N ARG A 79 -10.13 -19.88 -11.16
CA ARG A 79 -11.41 -19.40 -10.60
C ARG A 79 -12.63 -20.23 -10.98
N TYR A 80 -12.49 -21.13 -11.96
CA TYR A 80 -13.63 -21.81 -12.57
C TYR A 80 -14.23 -22.85 -11.62
N ASN A 81 -15.53 -22.76 -11.37
CA ASN A 81 -16.29 -23.76 -10.62
C ASN A 81 -17.31 -24.46 -11.50
N HIS A 82 -17.07 -25.74 -11.82
CA HIS A 82 -17.96 -26.51 -12.70
C HIS A 82 -19.42 -26.61 -12.23
N SER A 83 -19.68 -26.50 -10.92
CA SER A 83 -21.03 -26.58 -10.38
C SER A 83 -21.88 -25.31 -10.61
N ASP A 84 -21.23 -24.15 -10.63
CA ASP A 84 -21.91 -22.84 -10.72
C ASP A 84 -21.76 -22.20 -12.10
N ASP A 85 -20.64 -22.47 -12.77
CA ASP A 85 -20.22 -21.79 -14.00
C ASP A 85 -20.70 -22.52 -15.25
N LEU A 86 -21.76 -21.99 -15.87
CA LEU A 86 -22.25 -22.42 -17.17
C LEU A 86 -21.65 -21.58 -18.31
N TRP A 87 -21.31 -22.23 -19.43
CA TRP A 87 -21.05 -21.60 -20.74
C TRP A 87 -19.81 -20.68 -20.79
N HIS A 88 -18.77 -21.05 -20.05
CA HIS A 88 -17.52 -20.32 -20.02
C HIS A 88 -16.67 -20.56 -21.28
N THR A 89 -15.96 -19.52 -21.70
CA THR A 89 -14.97 -19.66 -22.76
C THR A 89 -13.78 -20.47 -22.25
N LYS A 90 -13.10 -21.20 -23.14
CA LYS A 90 -11.89 -21.97 -22.78
C LYS A 90 -10.86 -21.16 -21.99
N ALA A 91 -10.70 -19.87 -22.30
CA ALA A 91 -9.78 -18.98 -21.57
C ALA A 91 -10.18 -18.74 -20.10
N GLN A 92 -11.48 -18.68 -19.81
CA GLN A 92 -11.98 -18.44 -18.45
C GLN A 92 -11.70 -19.64 -17.53
N ILE A 93 -11.67 -20.86 -18.08
CA ILE A 93 -11.32 -22.08 -17.35
C ILE A 93 -9.89 -22.00 -16.76
N TYR A 94 -8.96 -21.33 -17.45
CA TYR A 94 -7.58 -21.18 -16.98
C TYR A 94 -7.33 -19.86 -16.26
N THR A 95 -8.35 -19.03 -16.07
CA THR A 95 -8.17 -17.71 -15.47
C THR A 95 -7.88 -17.86 -13.98
N GLN A 96 -6.70 -17.41 -13.58
CA GLN A 96 -6.22 -17.51 -12.21
C GLN A 96 -6.77 -16.36 -11.35
N PRO A 97 -7.00 -16.58 -10.04
CA PRO A 97 -7.52 -15.57 -9.12
C PRO A 97 -6.68 -14.27 -9.13
N GLU A 98 -5.35 -14.39 -9.18
CA GLU A 98 -4.45 -13.23 -9.23
C GLU A 98 -4.61 -12.37 -10.49
N THR A 99 -5.08 -12.94 -11.60
CA THR A 99 -5.32 -12.20 -12.85
C THR A 99 -6.52 -11.27 -12.69
N CYS A 100 -7.46 -11.62 -11.82
CA CYS A 100 -8.63 -10.81 -11.47
C CYS A 100 -8.38 -9.88 -10.28
N GLY A 101 -7.14 -9.73 -9.81
CA GLY A 101 -6.79 -8.86 -8.71
C GLY A 101 -7.03 -9.45 -7.31
N GLN A 102 -7.33 -10.75 -7.21
CA GLN A 102 -7.37 -11.43 -5.93
C GLN A 102 -5.95 -11.67 -5.40
N ALA A 103 -5.78 -11.55 -4.08
CA ALA A 103 -4.49 -11.75 -3.45
C ALA A 103 -4.20 -13.25 -3.25
N THR A 104 -3.36 -13.81 -4.12
CA THR A 104 -2.87 -15.19 -4.04
C THR A 104 -1.41 -15.22 -3.51
N PHE A 105 -0.79 -16.41 -3.44
CA PHE A 105 0.65 -16.57 -3.18
C PHE A 105 1.49 -15.91 -4.28
N ARG A 106 1.06 -16.00 -5.56
CA ARG A 106 1.79 -15.51 -6.74
C ARG A 106 1.62 -14.01 -6.99
N ARG A 107 2.72 -13.31 -7.26
CA ARG A 107 2.74 -11.91 -7.71
C ARG A 107 2.93 -11.77 -9.22
N LEU A 108 1.99 -11.13 -9.88
CA LEU A 108 2.07 -10.92 -11.34
C LEU A 108 2.95 -9.74 -11.76
N ARG A 109 3.10 -8.73 -10.90
CA ARG A 109 3.83 -7.50 -11.18
C ARG A 109 4.88 -7.24 -10.10
N ASN A 110 5.96 -6.54 -10.46
CA ASN A 110 6.96 -6.10 -9.49
C ASN A 110 6.42 -4.90 -8.70
N SER A 111 5.50 -5.18 -7.79
CA SER A 111 4.95 -4.26 -6.81
C SER A 111 5.36 -4.69 -5.40
N VAL A 112 5.21 -3.78 -4.44
CA VAL A 112 5.32 -4.03 -3.00
C VAL A 112 3.99 -3.67 -2.37
N ASP A 113 3.56 -4.50 -1.42
CA ASP A 113 2.37 -4.23 -0.63
C ASP A 113 2.68 -3.17 0.42
N SER A 114 2.00 -2.03 0.35
CA SER A 114 2.08 -0.98 1.35
C SER A 114 0.75 -0.86 2.09
N PRO A 115 0.75 -0.59 3.40
CA PRO A 115 -0.51 -0.29 4.09
C PRO A 115 -1.12 0.94 3.42
N ALA A 116 -2.40 0.86 3.06
CA ALA A 116 -3.10 2.01 2.52
C ALA A 116 -3.01 3.18 3.52
N PRO A 117 -2.84 4.43 3.05
CA PRO A 117 -2.85 5.59 3.92
C PRO A 117 -4.18 5.61 4.67
N LYS A 118 -4.12 5.74 6.01
CA LYS A 118 -5.34 5.88 6.82
C LYS A 118 -6.07 7.13 6.37
N SER A 119 -7.29 6.98 5.86
CA SER A 119 -8.17 8.11 5.59
C SER A 119 -8.37 8.88 6.90
N GLN A 120 -7.91 10.12 6.95
CA GLN A 120 -8.18 10.98 8.10
C GLN A 120 -9.65 11.36 8.03
N PRO A 121 -10.48 11.03 9.04
CA PRO A 121 -11.86 11.45 9.04
C PRO A 121 -11.89 12.99 9.01
N LEU A 122 -12.44 13.54 7.92
CA LEU A 122 -12.57 15.00 7.72
C LEU A 122 -13.50 15.66 8.73
N SER A 123 -14.30 14.87 9.45
CA SER A 123 -15.28 15.34 10.41
C SER A 123 -14.90 14.92 11.82
N HIS A 124 -14.74 15.89 12.70
CA HIS A 124 -14.81 15.66 14.15
C HIS A 124 -16.29 15.49 14.51
N PRO A 125 -16.65 14.58 15.45
CA PRO A 125 -18.03 14.49 15.90
C PRO A 125 -18.47 15.83 16.47
N LEU A 126 -19.60 16.37 15.99
CA LEU A 126 -20.21 17.59 16.51
C LEU A 126 -20.57 17.36 17.99
N CYS A 127 -19.75 17.90 18.89
CA CYS A 127 -20.08 17.91 20.32
C CYS A 127 -20.95 19.14 20.60
N ILE A 128 -22.28 18.96 20.57
CA ILE A 128 -23.20 19.98 21.04
C ILE A 128 -23.17 19.96 22.57
N GLY A 129 -22.41 20.88 23.16
CA GLY A 129 -22.49 21.15 24.59
C GLY A 129 -23.81 21.84 24.92
N GLY A 130 -24.59 21.27 25.83
CA GLY A 130 -25.68 21.97 26.50
C GLY A 130 -25.17 22.66 27.76
N LEU A 131 -25.77 23.80 28.14
CA LEU A 131 -25.61 24.34 29.49
C LEU A 131 -26.16 23.31 30.49
N THR A 132 -25.28 22.58 31.17
CA THR A 132 -25.69 21.71 32.29
C THR A 132 -26.22 22.52 33.47
N GLU A 133 -25.82 23.79 33.56
CA GLU A 133 -26.19 24.72 34.62
C GLU A 133 -26.67 26.06 34.03
N ARG A 134 -27.64 26.69 34.70
CA ARG A 134 -28.32 27.91 34.25
C ARG A 134 -27.52 29.18 34.63
N ILE A 135 -26.23 29.18 34.36
CA ILE A 135 -25.32 30.27 34.71
C ILE A 135 -25.30 31.30 33.58
N SER A 136 -25.31 32.60 33.94
CA SER A 136 -25.23 33.70 32.98
C SER A 136 -23.94 33.59 32.15
N PRO A 137 -23.99 33.79 30.81
CA PRO A 137 -22.80 33.81 29.96
C PRO A 137 -21.71 34.80 30.41
N HIS A 138 -22.09 35.82 31.17
CA HIS A 138 -21.18 36.84 31.71
C HIS A 138 -20.47 36.41 33.00
N SER A 139 -20.76 35.22 33.53
CA SER A 139 -20.17 34.70 34.78
C SER A 139 -18.90 33.89 34.56
N VAL A 140 -18.53 33.59 33.31
CA VAL A 140 -17.31 32.85 33.00
C VAL A 140 -16.15 33.83 33.01
N LYS A 141 -15.22 33.68 33.96
CA LYS A 141 -13.96 34.43 33.98
C LYS A 141 -13.08 33.94 32.83
N LEU A 142 -13.27 34.52 31.65
CA LEU A 142 -12.40 34.25 30.51
C LEU A 142 -10.98 34.78 30.80
N ILE A 143 -10.01 33.94 30.49
CA ILE A 143 -8.59 34.18 30.72
C ILE A 143 -8.06 35.01 29.51
N HIS A 144 -7.77 36.28 29.80
CA HIS A 144 -7.13 37.35 28.98
C HIS A 144 -7.93 37.98 27.81
N SER A 145 -8.44 39.20 28.01
CA SER A 145 -8.76 40.13 26.92
C SER A 145 -7.49 40.89 26.50
N GLY A 146 -6.75 40.36 25.53
CA GLY A 146 -5.65 41.07 24.88
C GLY A 146 -6.12 41.92 23.69
N PRO A 147 -5.43 43.02 23.32
CA PRO A 147 -5.78 43.81 22.14
C PRO A 147 -5.65 42.99 20.85
N HIS A 148 -6.68 43.02 20.01
CA HIS A 148 -6.71 42.36 18.70
C HIS A 148 -5.84 43.13 17.69
N THR A 149 -4.57 42.77 17.59
CA THR A 149 -3.73 43.21 16.47
C THR A 149 -3.74 42.17 15.35
N PRO A 150 -3.80 42.55 14.06
CA PRO A 150 -3.81 41.61 12.93
C PRO A 150 -2.55 40.72 12.83
N LEU A 151 -1.50 41.02 13.59
CA LEU A 151 -0.30 40.18 13.68
C LEU A 151 -0.48 38.92 14.55
N THR A 152 -1.49 38.88 15.42
CA THR A 152 -1.66 37.80 16.40
C THR A 152 -3.07 37.24 16.37
N ASN A 153 -3.44 36.66 15.23
CA ASN A 153 -4.39 35.56 15.24
C ASN A 153 -3.68 34.23 14.90
N PRO A 154 -3.02 33.59 15.88
CA PRO A 154 -2.60 32.19 15.76
C PRO A 154 -3.77 31.20 15.93
N GLY A 155 -5.02 31.66 16.00
CA GLY A 155 -6.19 30.91 16.49
C GLY A 155 -7.24 30.50 15.45
N TYR A 156 -6.99 30.65 14.14
CA TYR A 156 -7.80 29.91 13.16
C TYR A 156 -7.16 28.55 12.90
N SER A 157 -7.81 27.48 13.36
CA SER A 157 -7.55 26.13 12.86
C SER A 157 -7.76 26.16 11.34
N ARG A 158 -6.74 25.77 10.58
CA ARG A 158 -6.89 25.57 9.15
C ARG A 158 -7.55 24.21 8.90
N GLN A 159 -8.34 24.10 7.83
CA GLN A 159 -8.83 22.80 7.39
C GLN A 159 -7.65 21.88 7.10
N THR A 160 -7.68 20.68 7.66
CA THR A 160 -6.57 19.72 7.55
C THR A 160 -6.39 19.19 6.12
N SER A 161 -7.42 19.29 5.27
CA SER A 161 -7.34 18.90 3.86
C SER A 161 -6.60 19.91 2.99
N ASP A 162 -6.97 21.19 3.08
CA ASP A 162 -6.60 22.20 2.07
C ASP A 162 -5.94 23.46 2.64
N GLY A 163 -5.79 23.56 3.97
CA GLY A 163 -5.18 24.73 4.62
C GLY A 163 -6.06 26.00 4.63
N ASN A 164 -7.28 25.90 4.10
CA ASN A 164 -8.27 26.97 4.04
C ASN A 164 -8.92 27.25 5.40
N PHE A 165 -9.51 28.43 5.54
CA PHE A 165 -10.21 28.85 6.75
C PHE A 165 -11.58 28.13 6.87
N PHE A 166 -11.99 27.80 8.10
CA PHE A 166 -13.38 27.39 8.34
C PHE A 166 -14.30 28.61 8.15
N ASN A 167 -15.19 28.55 7.16
CA ASN A 167 -16.29 29.48 7.04
C ASN A 167 -17.41 29.00 7.97
N TYR A 168 -17.74 29.78 9.00
CA TYR A 168 -18.90 29.59 9.86
C TYR A 168 -20.12 30.29 9.26
#